data_AF-A0A931T0N7-F1
#
_entry.id   AF-A0A931T0N7-F1
#
_cell.length_a   1.000
_cell.length_b   1.000
_cell.length_c   1.000
_cell.angle_alpha   90.00
_cell.angle_beta   90.00
_cell.angle_gamma   90.00
#
_symmetry.space_group_name_H-M   'P 1'
#
loop_
_entity.id
_entity.type
_entity.pdbx_description
1 polymer ?
#
loop_
_entity_poly.entity_id
_entity_poly.type
_entity_poly.pdbx_seq_one_letter_code
_entity_poly.pdbx_strand_id
1 'polypeptide(L)'
;MAEAAGYFVRRATGLMRSWSAFDAFIYAFFSVNFVTLGMYIMSFGPFVPQGHLLPAAIITGVFVTFLVVVYAGLIATMPRAGGDYVWQSRILGGGIAFVLAVTGWWFILWHWVPIYGNILSVQVFGPILATVGRVDLATWFGTPNGIFVSSLIVVAFVAYYIAIGMERYARIQKLCFWGGIVALAV
;
A
#
# COMPACT_ATOMS: atom_id res chain seq x y z
N MET A 1 -18.69 53.95 8.96
CA MET A 1 -18.13 52.79 8.25
C MET A 1 -18.03 51.67 9.27
N ALA A 2 -18.98 50.73 9.22
CA ALA A 2 -19.10 49.68 10.22
C ALA A 2 -18.17 48.51 9.85
N GLU A 3 -17.32 48.14 10.80
CA GLU A 3 -16.46 46.96 10.74
C GLU A 3 -17.35 45.71 10.78
N ALA A 4 -17.47 45.02 9.65
CA ALA A 4 -18.14 43.73 9.60
C ALA A 4 -17.28 42.72 10.38
N ALA A 5 -17.87 42.17 11.44
CA ALA A 5 -17.28 41.14 12.28
C ALA A 5 -16.57 40.08 11.42
N GLY A 6 -15.23 40.08 11.50
CA GLY A 6 -14.40 39.12 10.81
C GLY A 6 -14.75 37.71 11.25
N TYR A 7 -15.50 36.99 10.42
CA TYR A 7 -15.58 35.54 10.55
C TYR A 7 -14.14 35.02 10.45
N PHE A 8 -13.63 34.45 11.55
CA PHE A 8 -12.39 33.67 11.55
C PHE A 8 -12.62 32.37 10.76
N VAL A 9 -12.81 32.49 9.45
CA VAL A 9 -12.75 31.35 8.55
C VAL A 9 -11.27 30.97 8.51
N ARG A 10 -10.94 29.77 9.02
CA ARG A 10 -9.61 29.18 8.81
C ARG A 10 -9.35 29.25 7.31
N ARG A 11 -8.36 30.04 6.87
CA ARG A 11 -7.92 30.03 5.47
C ARG A 11 -7.74 28.56 5.10
N ALA A 12 -8.57 28.04 4.21
CA ALA A 12 -8.29 26.77 3.55
C ALA A 12 -6.91 26.98 2.95
N THR A 13 -5.91 26.29 3.53
CA THR A 13 -4.54 26.39 3.06
C THR A 13 -4.59 26.18 1.56
N GLY A 14 -3.93 27.06 0.79
CA GLY A 14 -3.94 27.06 -0.67
C GLY A 14 -3.23 25.85 -1.28
N LEU A 15 -3.56 24.64 -0.80
CA LEU A 15 -3.26 23.39 -1.47
C LEU A 15 -4.13 23.36 -2.72
N MET A 16 -3.58 23.91 -3.79
CA MET A 16 -4.00 23.60 -5.15
C MET A 16 -4.08 22.06 -5.24
N ARG A 17 -5.18 21.52 -5.78
CA ARG A 17 -5.38 20.08 -5.91
C ARG A 17 -4.23 19.50 -6.74
N SER A 18 -3.18 19.00 -6.08
CA SER A 18 -1.95 18.55 -6.74
C SER A 18 -2.13 17.24 -7.48
N TRP A 19 -3.25 16.55 -7.23
CA TRP A 19 -3.56 15.23 -7.77
C TRP A 19 -4.80 15.27 -8.67
N SER A 20 -4.68 14.68 -9.85
CA SER A 20 -5.83 14.36 -10.69
C SER A 20 -6.55 13.11 -10.17
N ALA A 21 -7.79 12.89 -10.63
CA ALA A 21 -8.51 11.65 -10.31
C ALA A 21 -7.77 10.40 -10.82
N PHE A 22 -7.03 10.54 -11.92
CA PHE A 22 -6.23 9.46 -12.49
C PHE A 22 -4.97 9.17 -11.67
N ASP A 23 -4.33 10.20 -11.11
CA ASP A 23 -3.20 10.00 -10.17
C ASP A 23 -3.67 9.27 -8.90
N ALA A 24 -4.87 9.62 -8.40
CA ALA A 24 -5.49 8.92 -7.28
C ALA A 24 -5.84 7.46 -7.62
N PHE A 25 -6.32 7.20 -8.84
CA PHE A 25 -6.56 5.84 -9.33
C PHE A 25 -5.29 5.02 -9.40
N ILE A 26 -4.21 5.54 -10.01
CA ILE A 26 -2.92 4.83 -10.10
C ILE A 26 -2.37 4.53 -8.71
N TYR A 27 -2.46 5.48 -7.79
CA TYR A 27 -2.05 5.27 -6.41
C TYR A 27 -2.87 4.16 -5.73
N ALA A 28 -4.20 4.18 -5.89
CA ALA A 28 -5.07 3.13 -5.36
C ALA A 28 -4.76 1.76 -6.00
N PHE A 29 -4.51 1.72 -7.31
CA PHE A 29 -4.13 0.50 -8.03
C PHE A 29 -2.85 -0.11 -7.47
N PHE A 30 -1.81 0.70 -7.24
CA PHE A 30 -0.59 0.22 -6.60
C PHE A 30 -0.80 -0.19 -5.15
N SER A 31 -1.68 0.52 -4.42
CA SER A 31 -2.00 0.20 -3.02
C SER A 31 -2.65 -1.18 -2.87
N VAL A 32 -3.37 -1.68 -3.88
CA VAL A 32 -3.92 -3.04 -3.88
C VAL A 32 -2.82 -4.10 -3.99
N ASN A 33 -1.62 -3.74 -4.46
CA ASN A 33 -0.46 -4.63 -4.56
C ASN A 33 -0.75 -5.94 -5.32
N PHE A 34 -1.58 -5.89 -6.37
CA PHE A 34 -2.01 -7.10 -7.09
C PHE A 34 -0.83 -7.91 -7.64
N VAL A 35 0.13 -7.24 -8.30
CA VAL A 35 1.29 -7.89 -8.91
C VAL A 35 2.30 -8.35 -7.86
N THR A 36 2.68 -7.47 -6.93
CA THR A 36 3.75 -7.75 -5.96
C THR A 36 3.32 -8.71 -4.87
N LEU A 37 2.15 -8.51 -4.26
CA LEU A 37 1.67 -9.32 -3.14
C LEU A 37 0.63 -10.35 -3.60
N GLY A 38 -0.29 -9.98 -4.48
CA GLY A 38 -1.33 -10.89 -4.96
C GLY A 38 -0.74 -12.11 -5.67
N MET A 39 0.12 -11.89 -6.67
CA MET A 39 0.78 -13.01 -7.37
C MET A 39 1.77 -13.76 -6.46
N TYR A 40 2.43 -13.06 -5.53
CA TYR A 40 3.30 -13.70 -4.53
C TYR A 40 2.54 -14.70 -3.67
N ILE A 41 1.39 -14.30 -3.11
CA ILE A 41 0.58 -15.18 -2.27
C ILE A 41 0.06 -16.37 -3.08
N MET A 42 -0.34 -16.15 -4.34
CA MET A 42 -0.79 -17.24 -5.22
C MET A 42 0.33 -18.25 -5.52
N SER A 43 1.60 -17.81 -5.53
CA SER A 43 2.74 -18.72 -5.67
C SER A 43 2.88 -19.72 -4.52
N PHE A 44 2.25 -19.47 -3.37
CA PHE A 44 2.22 -20.41 -2.25
C PHE A 44 1.12 -21.48 -2.35
N GLY A 45 0.28 -21.44 -3.39
CA GLY A 45 -0.76 -22.44 -3.65
C GLY A 45 -0.30 -23.90 -3.53
N PRO A 46 0.85 -24.29 -4.09
CA PRO A 46 1.38 -25.66 -3.97
C PRO A 46 1.65 -26.13 -2.54
N PHE A 47 1.86 -25.20 -1.60
CA PHE A 47 2.09 -25.53 -0.19
C PHE A 47 0.80 -25.72 0.62
N VAL A 48 -0.37 -25.52 -0.01
CA VAL A 48 -1.69 -25.79 0.58
C VAL A 48 -2.42 -26.80 -0.30
N PRO A 49 -2.08 -28.11 -0.22
CA PRO A 49 -2.52 -29.11 -1.19
C PRO A 49 -4.04 -29.32 -1.27
N GLN A 50 -4.76 -28.97 -0.21
CA GLN A 50 -6.23 -29.05 -0.13
C GLN A 50 -6.93 -27.71 -0.39
N GLY A 51 -6.17 -26.65 -0.65
CA GLY A 51 -6.69 -25.30 -0.84
C GLY A 51 -7.08 -25.03 -2.30
N HIS A 52 -8.35 -24.71 -2.54
CA HIS A 52 -8.79 -24.23 -3.86
C HIS A 52 -8.65 -22.70 -3.95
N LEU A 53 -7.61 -22.24 -4.65
CA LEU A 53 -7.31 -20.80 -4.78
C LEU A 53 -8.40 -20.02 -5.54
N LEU A 54 -8.99 -20.61 -6.58
CA LEU A 54 -9.99 -19.94 -7.41
C LEU A 54 -11.26 -19.55 -6.64
N PRO A 55 -11.96 -20.47 -5.94
CA PRO A 55 -13.12 -20.09 -5.14
C PRO A 55 -12.75 -19.14 -3.99
N ALA A 56 -11.57 -19.28 -3.39
CA ALA A 56 -11.09 -18.34 -2.37
C ALA A 56 -10.97 -16.91 -2.91
N ALA A 57 -10.41 -16.74 -4.11
CA ALA A 57 -10.29 -15.45 -4.79
C ALA A 57 -11.66 -14.85 -5.15
N ILE A 58 -12.61 -15.68 -5.60
CA ILE A 58 -13.97 -15.22 -5.94
C ILE A 58 -14.70 -14.75 -4.68
N ILE A 59 -14.69 -15.56 -3.61
CA ILE A 59 -15.37 -15.25 -2.35
C ILE A 59 -14.79 -13.95 -1.76
N THR A 60 -13.46 -13.84 -1.70
CA THR A 60 -12.79 -12.63 -1.19
C THR A 60 -13.09 -11.41 -2.05
N GLY A 61 -13.10 -11.53 -3.39
CA GLY A 61 -13.49 -10.44 -4.30
C GLY A 61 -14.90 -9.92 -4.06
N VAL A 62 -15.87 -10.83 -3.81
CA VAL A 62 -17.24 -10.45 -3.45
C VAL A 62 -17.27 -9.69 -2.12
N PHE A 63 -16.59 -10.19 -1.08
CA PHE A 63 -16.55 -9.50 0.22
C PHE A 63 -15.85 -8.13 0.16
N VAL A 64 -14.77 -8.02 -0.61
CA VAL A 64 -14.07 -6.76 -0.83
C VAL A 64 -14.96 -5.74 -1.54
N THR A 65 -15.88 -6.17 -2.41
CA THR A 65 -16.82 -5.26 -3.06
C THR A 65 -17.71 -4.53 -2.06
N PHE A 66 -18.22 -5.23 -1.03
CA PHE A 66 -19.00 -4.59 0.04
C PHE A 66 -18.16 -3.57 0.82
N LEU A 67 -16.90 -3.90 1.10
CA LEU A 67 -15.97 -2.98 1.75
C LEU A 67 -15.78 -1.70 0.91
N VAL A 68 -15.54 -1.84 -0.40
CA VAL A 68 -15.35 -0.70 -1.32
C VAL A 68 -16.59 0.19 -1.36
N VAL A 69 -17.80 -0.39 -1.39
CA VAL A 69 -19.05 0.37 -1.39
C VAL A 69 -19.19 1.19 -0.10
N VAL A 70 -18.90 0.60 1.06
CA VAL A 70 -18.95 1.31 2.35
C VAL A 70 -17.93 2.46 2.38
N TYR A 71 -16.69 2.21 1.96
CA TYR A 71 -15.63 3.23 1.96
C TYR A 71 -15.91 4.37 0.97
N ALA A 72 -16.47 4.05 -0.19
CA ALA A 72 -16.94 5.06 -1.16
C ALA A 72 -18.06 5.93 -0.55
N GLY A 73 -19.00 5.33 0.18
CA GLY A 73 -20.04 6.07 0.89
C GLY A 73 -19.50 6.97 2.01
N LEU A 74 -18.53 6.48 2.79
CA LEU A 74 -17.90 7.25 3.87
C LEU A 74 -17.13 8.46 3.35
N ILE A 75 -16.39 8.33 2.25
CA ILE A 75 -15.65 9.47 1.70
C ILE A 75 -16.58 10.49 1.02
N ALA A 76 -17.67 10.04 0.40
CA ALA A 76 -18.68 10.93 -0.18
C ALA A 76 -19.43 11.74 0.88
N THR A 77 -19.73 11.13 2.03
CA THR A 77 -20.45 11.80 3.13
C THR A 77 -19.53 12.63 4.03
N MET A 78 -18.27 12.21 4.20
CA MET A 78 -17.28 12.87 5.06
C MET A 78 -15.95 13.09 4.31
N PRO A 79 -15.86 14.08 3.40
CA PRO A 79 -14.67 14.35 2.59
C PRO A 79 -13.61 15.11 3.41
N ARG A 80 -13.04 14.45 4.41
CA ARG A 80 -12.03 15.01 5.31
C ARG A 80 -10.73 14.21 5.22
N ALA A 81 -9.61 14.92 5.35
CA ALA A 81 -8.30 14.29 5.49
C ALA A 81 -8.21 13.56 6.85
N GLY A 82 -7.76 12.30 6.83
CA GLY A 82 -7.56 11.48 8.02
C GLY A 82 -8.14 10.06 7.94
N GLY A 83 -8.87 9.73 6.86
CA GLY A 83 -9.27 8.36 6.51
C GLY A 83 -10.03 7.64 7.63
N ASP A 84 -9.63 6.39 7.89
CA ASP A 84 -10.36 5.47 8.77
C ASP A 84 -10.55 6.00 10.19
N TYR A 85 -9.52 6.60 10.79
CA TYR A 85 -9.64 7.14 12.14
C TYR A 85 -10.69 8.26 12.22
N VAL A 86 -10.75 9.13 11.20
CA VAL A 86 -11.74 10.22 11.17
C VAL A 86 -13.15 9.69 10.95
N TRP A 87 -13.33 8.69 10.09
CA TRP A 87 -14.65 8.08 9.88
C TRP A 87 -15.11 7.31 11.11
N GLN A 88 -14.25 6.47 11.69
CA GLN A 88 -14.56 5.67 12.86
C GLN A 88 -14.84 6.53 14.10
N SER A 89 -14.05 7.57 14.35
CA SER A 89 -14.23 8.43 15.53
C SER A 89 -15.54 9.22 15.51
N ARG A 90 -16.08 9.49 14.31
CA ARG A 90 -17.37 10.16 14.13
C ARG A 90 -18.56 9.22 14.29
N ILE A 91 -18.40 7.95 13.94
CA ILE A 91 -19.48 6.96 13.99
C ILE A 91 -19.54 6.27 15.36
N LEU A 92 -18.39 5.87 15.90
CA LEU A 92 -18.27 5.02 17.10
C LEU A 92 -17.78 5.78 18.34
N GLY A 93 -17.38 7.05 18.18
CA GLY A 93 -16.76 7.84 19.25
C GLY A 93 -15.23 7.64 19.34
N GLY A 94 -14.56 8.53 20.07
CA GLY A 94 -13.09 8.63 20.08
C GLY A 94 -12.36 7.41 20.66
N GLY A 95 -12.89 6.80 21.73
CA GLY A 95 -12.21 5.68 22.41
C GLY A 95 -12.17 4.41 21.57
N ILE A 96 -13.32 3.98 21.03
CA ILE A 96 -13.42 2.78 20.19
C ILE A 96 -12.63 2.98 18.89
N ALA A 97 -12.78 4.15 18.26
CA ALA A 97 -12.06 4.47 17.03
C ALA A 97 -10.54 4.52 17.23
N PHE A 98 -10.07 4.96 18.40
CA PHE A 98 -8.64 4.91 18.71
C PHE A 98 -8.12 3.48 18.75
N VAL A 99 -8.82 2.59 19.45
CA VAL A 99 -8.42 1.16 19.52
C VAL A 99 -8.40 0.54 18.12
N LEU A 100 -9.44 0.78 17.31
CA LEU A 100 -9.54 0.25 15.94
C LEU A 100 -8.51 0.85 14.98
N ALA A 101 -8.14 2.12 15.14
CA ALA A 101 -7.12 2.75 14.30
C ALA A 101 -5.69 2.39 14.71
N VAL A 102 -5.42 2.26 16.01
CA VAL A 102 -4.10 1.86 16.53
C VAL A 102 -3.75 0.45 16.10
N THR A 103 -4.71 -0.46 15.97
CA THR A 103 -4.40 -1.81 15.49
C THR A 103 -3.88 -1.79 14.04
N GLY A 104 -4.52 -1.01 13.17
CA GLY A 104 -4.03 -0.79 11.82
C GLY A 104 -2.67 -0.11 11.78
N TRP A 105 -2.48 0.93 12.59
CA TRP A 105 -1.25 1.73 12.53
C TRP A 105 -0.05 1.05 13.18
N TRP A 106 -0.20 0.49 14.38
CA TRP A 106 0.91 -0.06 15.16
C TRP A 106 1.22 -1.51 14.81
N PHE A 107 0.20 -2.35 14.61
CA PHE A 107 0.42 -3.76 14.32
C PHE A 107 0.52 -4.04 12.84
N ILE A 108 -0.32 -3.44 11.98
CA ILE A 108 -0.29 -3.82 10.56
C ILE A 108 0.84 -3.10 9.82
N LEU A 109 1.02 -1.79 10.04
CA LEU A 109 1.98 -1.04 9.23
C LEU A 109 3.43 -1.48 9.40
N TRP A 110 3.86 -1.83 10.62
CA TRP A 110 5.24 -2.24 10.86
C TRP A 110 5.59 -3.56 10.16
N HIS A 111 4.59 -4.43 9.88
CA HIS A 111 4.79 -5.76 9.31
C HIS A 111 5.01 -5.65 7.80
N TRP A 112 4.58 -4.55 7.18
CA TRP A 112 4.85 -4.32 5.76
C TRP A 112 6.35 -4.29 5.46
N VAL A 113 7.18 -3.77 6.38
CA VAL A 113 8.63 -3.71 6.17
C VAL A 113 9.24 -5.11 5.97
N PRO A 114 9.11 -6.07 6.90
CA PRO A 114 9.65 -7.42 6.69
C PRO A 114 8.93 -8.18 5.57
N ILE A 115 7.64 -7.94 5.32
CA ILE A 115 6.92 -8.55 4.18
C ILE A 115 7.56 -8.11 2.86
N TYR A 116 7.75 -6.80 2.65
CA TYR A 116 8.38 -6.30 1.44
C TYR A 116 9.87 -6.68 1.35
N GLY A 117 10.58 -6.75 2.47
CA GLY A 117 11.96 -7.27 2.52
C GLY A 117 12.03 -8.73 2.07
N ASN A 118 11.07 -9.56 2.49
CA ASN A 118 10.98 -10.95 2.07
C ASN A 118 10.59 -11.08 0.58
N ILE A 119 9.65 -10.29 0.09
CA ILE A 119 9.30 -10.25 -1.34
C ILE A 119 10.51 -9.85 -2.19
N LEU A 120 11.28 -8.85 -1.77
CA LEU A 120 12.51 -8.43 -2.44
C LEU A 120 13.52 -9.58 -2.53
N SER A 121 13.69 -10.32 -1.43
CA SER A 121 14.57 -11.48 -1.38
C SER A 121 14.14 -12.58 -2.35
N VAL A 122 12.86 -12.98 -2.30
CA VAL A 122 12.35 -14.12 -3.07
C VAL A 122 12.15 -13.79 -4.56
N GLN A 123 11.67 -12.59 -4.90
CA GLN A 123 11.35 -12.23 -6.28
C GLN A 123 12.48 -11.57 -7.04
N VAL A 124 13.44 -10.94 -6.35
CA VAL A 124 14.52 -10.17 -7.01
C VAL A 124 15.88 -10.79 -6.73
N PHE A 125 16.32 -10.83 -5.47
CA PHE A 125 17.67 -11.28 -5.15
C PHE A 125 17.88 -12.76 -5.45
N GLY A 126 16.95 -13.64 -5.06
CA GLY A 126 17.04 -15.08 -5.32
C GLY A 126 17.23 -15.40 -6.81
N PRO A 127 16.30 -15.00 -7.69
CA PRO A 127 16.39 -15.29 -9.13
C PRO A 127 17.60 -14.66 -9.81
N ILE A 128 17.93 -13.40 -9.51
CA ILE A 128 19.09 -12.72 -10.12
C ILE A 128 20.39 -13.38 -9.68
N LEU A 129 20.56 -13.71 -8.39
CA LEU A 129 21.78 -14.36 -7.91
C LEU A 129 21.89 -15.80 -8.41
N ALA A 130 20.78 -16.51 -8.56
CA ALA A 130 20.75 -17.84 -9.14
C ALA A 130 21.16 -17.84 -10.63
N THR A 131 20.66 -16.89 -11.43
CA THR A 131 21.01 -16.76 -12.85
C THR A 131 22.47 -16.34 -13.07
N VAL A 132 23.06 -15.58 -12.16
CA VAL A 132 24.49 -15.21 -12.16
C VAL A 132 25.39 -16.34 -11.60
N GLY A 133 24.81 -17.48 -11.20
CA GLY A 133 25.55 -18.64 -10.69
C GLY A 133 26.06 -18.48 -9.26
N ARG A 134 25.52 -17.54 -8.47
CA ARG A 134 25.84 -17.31 -7.05
C ARG A 134 24.76 -17.92 -6.16
N VAL A 135 24.60 -19.24 -6.25
CA VAL A 135 23.55 -19.99 -5.55
C VAL A 135 23.69 -19.89 -4.02
N ASP A 136 24.91 -19.83 -3.49
CA ASP A 136 25.15 -19.69 -2.04
C ASP A 136 24.63 -18.36 -1.49
N LEU A 137 24.76 -17.27 -2.27
CA LEU A 137 24.22 -15.97 -1.88
C LEU A 137 22.69 -15.95 -2.04
N ALA A 138 22.16 -16.58 -3.10
CA ALA A 138 20.72 -16.69 -3.30
C ALA A 138 20.03 -17.41 -2.14
N THR A 139 20.62 -18.51 -1.65
CA THR A 139 20.09 -19.26 -0.49
C THR A 139 20.27 -18.49 0.82
N TRP A 140 21.37 -17.74 0.98
CA TRP A 140 21.57 -16.88 2.15
C TRP A 140 20.50 -15.81 2.28
N PHE A 141 20.05 -15.20 1.19
CA PHE A 141 18.95 -14.23 1.20
C PHE A 141 17.60 -14.82 1.67
N GLY A 142 17.44 -16.14 1.61
CA GLY A 142 16.30 -16.86 2.20
C GLY A 142 16.38 -17.09 3.72
N THR A 143 17.51 -16.80 4.36
CA THR A 143 17.68 -16.95 5.82
C THR A 143 17.12 -15.74 6.59
N PRO A 144 16.86 -15.87 7.92
CA PRO A 144 16.39 -14.74 8.73
C PRO A 144 17.30 -13.50 8.64
N ASN A 145 18.62 -13.71 8.57
CA ASN A 145 19.60 -12.62 8.42
C ASN A 145 19.52 -11.97 7.04
N GLY A 146 19.30 -12.76 5.98
CA GLY A 146 19.11 -12.25 4.62
C GLY A 146 17.83 -11.42 4.47
N ILE A 147 16.73 -11.86 5.10
CA ILE A 147 15.46 -11.11 5.14
C ILE A 147 15.62 -9.82 5.94
N PHE A 148 16.35 -9.85 7.06
CA PHE A 148 16.65 -8.65 7.84
C PHE A 148 17.41 -7.61 7.01
N VAL A 149 18.48 -8.01 6.32
CA VAL A 149 19.23 -7.12 5.42
C VAL A 149 18.36 -6.60 4.29
N SER A 150 17.53 -7.45 3.68
CA SER A 150 16.59 -7.04 2.62
C SER A 150 15.57 -6.02 3.14
N SER A 151 15.13 -6.17 4.39
CA SER A 151 14.23 -5.21 5.05
C SER A 151 14.91 -3.86 5.27
N LEU A 152 16.18 -3.83 5.68
CA LEU A 152 16.96 -2.59 5.79
C LEU A 152 17.12 -1.88 4.45
N ILE A 153 17.36 -2.64 3.37
CA ILE A 153 17.43 -2.10 2.01
C ILE A 153 16.10 -1.46 1.61
N VAL A 154 14.97 -2.13 1.86
CA VAL A 154 13.63 -1.58 1.61
C VAL A 154 13.40 -0.30 2.40
N VAL A 155 13.75 -0.28 3.69
CA VAL A 155 13.60 0.93 4.53
C VAL A 155 14.43 2.09 3.98
N ALA A 156 15.70 1.85 3.63
CA ALA A 156 16.56 2.88 3.07
C ALA A 156 16.01 3.43 1.74
N PHE A 157 15.53 2.53 0.88
CA PHE A 157 14.91 2.89 -0.40
C PHE A 157 13.64 3.73 -0.20
N VAL A 158 12.74 3.30 0.68
CA VAL A 158 11.49 4.03 0.97
C VAL A 158 11.80 5.38 1.61
N ALA A 159 12.74 5.45 2.56
CA ALA A 159 13.16 6.70 3.19
C ALA A 159 13.69 7.71 2.15
N TYR A 160 14.53 7.24 1.21
CA TYR A 160 15.02 8.04 0.10
C TYR A 160 13.86 8.56 -0.77
N TYR A 161 12.93 7.70 -1.16
CA TYR A 161 11.78 8.08 -1.99
C TYR A 161 10.87 9.11 -1.32
N ILE A 162 10.62 8.97 -0.01
CA ILE A 162 9.84 9.94 0.76
C ILE A 162 10.58 11.28 0.81
N ALA A 163 11.92 11.27 0.95
CA ALA A 163 12.72 12.49 1.01
C ALA A 163 12.72 13.30 -0.30
N ILE A 164 12.51 12.66 -1.46
CA ILE A 164 12.50 13.31 -2.78
C ILE A 164 11.21 14.12 -3.05
N GLY A 165 10.13 13.84 -2.30
CA GLY A 165 8.85 14.57 -2.36
C GLY A 165 7.77 13.94 -3.26
N MET A 166 6.51 14.15 -2.87
CA MET A 166 5.32 13.47 -3.43
C MET A 166 5.07 13.73 -4.93
N GLU A 167 5.49 14.87 -5.47
CA GLU A 167 5.30 15.21 -6.89
C GLU A 167 6.16 14.33 -7.81
N ARG A 168 7.41 14.08 -7.42
CA ARG A 168 8.32 13.17 -8.14
C ARG A 168 7.89 11.72 -7.96
N TYR A 169 7.43 11.36 -6.76
CA TYR A 169 6.85 10.05 -6.49
C TYR A 169 5.70 9.71 -7.44
N ALA A 170 4.73 10.61 -7.62
CA ALA A 170 3.59 10.40 -8.51
C ALA A 170 4.01 10.22 -9.98
N ARG A 171 5.06 10.91 -10.44
CA ARG A 171 5.63 10.72 -11.79
C ARG A 171 6.25 9.33 -11.95
N ILE A 172 7.00 8.87 -10.95
CA ILE A 172 7.63 7.55 -10.97
C ILE A 172 6.56 6.44 -10.95
N GLN A 173 5.52 6.59 -10.12
CA GLN A 173 4.39 5.66 -10.12
C GLN A 173 3.73 5.53 -11.50
N LYS A 174 3.48 6.66 -12.19
CA LYS A 174 2.93 6.63 -13.55
C LYS A 174 3.82 5.87 -14.54
N LEU A 175 5.14 6.05 -14.47
CA LEU A 175 6.08 5.31 -15.30
C LEU A 175 6.03 3.79 -14.99
N CYS A 176 6.06 3.44 -13.71
CA CYS A 176 5.94 2.04 -13.27
C CYS A 176 4.60 1.41 -13.68
N PHE A 177 3.52 2.19 -13.73
CA PHE A 177 2.19 1.71 -14.08
C PHE A 177 2.15 1.27 -15.54
N TRP A 178 2.61 2.14 -16.44
CA TRP A 178 2.69 1.81 -17.87
C TRP A 178 3.70 0.69 -18.13
N GLY A 179 4.86 0.69 -17.47
CA GLY A 179 5.84 -0.39 -17.56
C GLY A 179 5.27 -1.74 -17.10
N GLY A 180 4.53 -1.75 -15.99
CA GLY A 180 3.87 -2.95 -15.47
C GLY A 180 2.77 -3.47 -16.38
N ILE A 181 1.96 -2.60 -16.99
CA ILE A 181 0.94 -3.01 -17.98
C ILE A 181 1.60 -3.65 -19.20
N VAL A 182 2.67 -3.07 -19.73
CA VAL A 182 3.40 -3.65 -20.86
C VAL A 182 3.97 -5.01 -20.50
N ALA A 183 4.57 -5.14 -19.30
CA ALA A 183 5.11 -6.41 -18.82
C ALA A 183 4.04 -7.49 -18.59
N LEU A 184 2.79 -7.12 -18.28
CA LEU A 184 1.68 -8.06 -18.15
C LEU A 184 1.07 -8.46 -19.50
N ALA A 185 1.29 -7.67 -20.55
CA ALA A 185 0.73 -7.92 -21.88
C ALA A 185 1.59 -8.87 -22.73
N VAL A 186 2.86 -9.06 -22.37
CA VAL A 186 3.84 -9.96 -23.02
C VAL A 186 3.95 -11.24 -22.21
#